data_AF-A0AAN4ZNN1-F1
#
_entry.id   AF-A0AAN4ZNN1-F1
#
_cell.length_a   1.000
_cell.length_b   1.000
_cell.length_c   1.000
_cell.angle_alpha   90.00
_cell.angle_beta   90.00
_cell.angle_gamma   90.00
#
_symmetry.space_group_name_H-M   'P 1'
#
loop_
_entity.id
_entity.type
_entity.pdbx_description
1 polymer ?
#
loop_
_entity_poly.entity_id
_entity_poly.type
_entity_poly.pdbx_seq_one_letter_code
_entity_poly.pdbx_strand_id
1 'polypeptide(L)'
;MTQRLSHDELWSEIEIALEQVFRKEPLEQTIYSKTYSNVYDFCTSAETGDSQAELYSRCKTFLKYHIELIKKECEARKGEDLLTFFTDQYDLFKCCAKVMDGLFAYLNRHWIKRQIQENQGEEKGIFTVDKLALNTWKELLLEGLHEKIVAAVVELSGQNQEDYVSTHPLLKKVDDCFVELELKEIAAEISSESEEKIKDQSEEF
;
A
#
# COMPACT_ATOMS: atom_id res chain seq x y z
N MET A 1 -22.70 -31.87 -10.72
CA MET A 1 -22.47 -31.67 -9.28
C MET A 1 -21.30 -30.72 -9.17
N THR A 2 -21.53 -29.46 -8.79
CA THR A 2 -20.45 -28.49 -8.59
C THR A 2 -19.75 -28.88 -7.29
N GLN A 3 -18.53 -29.42 -7.39
CA GLN A 3 -17.72 -29.74 -6.23
C GLN A 3 -17.45 -28.44 -5.46
N ARG A 4 -17.77 -28.42 -4.16
CA ARG A 4 -17.45 -27.28 -3.30
C ARG A 4 -15.94 -27.23 -3.14
N LEU A 5 -15.32 -26.16 -3.62
CA LEU A 5 -13.88 -25.94 -3.44
C LEU A 5 -13.57 -25.75 -1.95
N SER A 6 -12.41 -26.23 -1.53
CA SER A 6 -11.85 -25.96 -0.21
C SER A 6 -11.39 -24.50 -0.07
N HIS A 7 -11.18 -24.04 1.17
CA HIS A 7 -10.63 -22.69 1.42
C HIS A 7 -9.28 -22.47 0.74
N ASP A 8 -8.41 -23.48 0.71
CA ASP A 8 -7.11 -23.38 0.04
C ASP A 8 -7.23 -23.21 -1.47
N GLU A 9 -8.14 -23.95 -2.10
CA GLU A 9 -8.40 -23.83 -3.53
C GLU A 9 -9.03 -22.48 -3.88
N LEU A 10 -10.01 -22.02 -3.07
CA LEU A 10 -10.62 -20.69 -3.24
C LEU A 10 -9.57 -19.59 -3.09
N TRP A 11 -8.72 -19.66 -2.06
CA TRP A 11 -7.64 -18.70 -1.86
C TRP A 11 -6.65 -18.71 -3.02
N SER A 12 -6.24 -19.88 -3.51
CA SER A 12 -5.30 -19.98 -4.63
C SER A 12 -5.84 -19.28 -5.88
N GLU A 13 -7.13 -19.46 -6.20
CA GLU A 13 -7.74 -18.75 -7.33
C GLU A 13 -7.84 -17.22 -7.09
N ILE A 14 -8.12 -16.80 -5.85
CA ILE A 14 -8.14 -15.38 -5.48
C ILE A 14 -6.75 -14.77 -5.61
N GLU A 15 -5.73 -15.44 -5.08
CA GLU A 15 -4.34 -14.99 -5.09
C GLU A 15 -3.81 -14.81 -6.51
N ILE A 16 -4.12 -15.74 -7.43
CA ILE A 16 -3.75 -15.59 -8.85
C ILE A 16 -4.36 -14.31 -9.45
N ALA A 17 -5.64 -14.02 -9.16
CA ALA A 17 -6.28 -12.82 -9.64
C ALA A 17 -5.68 -11.55 -9.02
N LEU A 18 -5.30 -11.60 -7.73
CA LEU A 18 -4.58 -10.51 -7.08
C LEU A 18 -3.22 -10.29 -7.71
N GLU A 19 -2.44 -11.33 -7.96
CA GLU A 19 -1.17 -11.20 -8.66
C GLU A 19 -1.30 -10.53 -10.03
N GLN A 20 -2.33 -10.87 -10.81
CA GLN A 20 -2.61 -10.21 -12.10
C GLN A 20 -2.85 -8.71 -11.92
N VAL A 21 -3.70 -8.34 -10.94
CA VAL A 21 -3.99 -6.94 -10.61
C VAL A 21 -2.71 -6.18 -10.24
N PHE A 22 -1.87 -6.78 -9.38
CA PHE A 22 -0.62 -6.16 -8.93
C PHE A 22 0.51 -6.20 -9.98
N ARG A 23 0.38 -7.01 -11.03
CA ARG A 23 1.27 -7.00 -12.22
C ARG A 23 0.87 -6.00 -13.31
N LYS A 24 -0.17 -5.18 -13.08
CA LYS A 24 -0.76 -4.26 -14.07
C LYS A 24 -1.44 -4.97 -15.26
N GLU A 25 -1.80 -6.24 -15.09
CA GLU A 25 -2.51 -6.96 -16.14
C GLU A 25 -4.00 -6.59 -16.07
N PRO A 26 -4.65 -6.33 -17.22
CA PRO A 26 -6.07 -6.01 -17.24
C PRO A 26 -6.87 -7.21 -16.75
N LEU A 27 -7.64 -7.00 -15.68
CA LEU A 27 -8.51 -8.04 -15.14
C LEU A 27 -9.80 -8.09 -15.95
N GLU A 28 -10.01 -9.18 -16.68
CA GLU A 28 -11.26 -9.38 -17.42
C GLU A 28 -12.47 -9.46 -16.46
N GLN A 29 -13.62 -8.98 -16.92
CA GLN A 29 -14.86 -8.98 -16.12
C GLN A 29 -15.26 -10.38 -15.63
N THR A 30 -14.96 -11.41 -16.43
CA THR A 30 -15.18 -12.82 -16.11
C THR A 30 -14.34 -13.25 -14.91
N ILE A 31 -13.05 -12.89 -14.90
CA ILE A 31 -12.12 -13.18 -13.80
C ILE A 31 -12.56 -12.41 -12.56
N TYR A 32 -12.83 -11.11 -12.69
CA TYR A 32 -13.32 -10.29 -11.56
C TYR A 32 -14.58 -10.91 -10.92
N SER A 33 -15.56 -11.29 -11.74
CA SER A 33 -16.82 -11.88 -11.25
C SER A 33 -16.61 -13.24 -10.58
N LYS A 34 -15.70 -14.06 -11.13
CA LYS A 34 -15.33 -15.35 -10.54
C LYS A 34 -14.62 -15.15 -9.20
N THR A 35 -13.62 -14.28 -9.13
CA THR A 35 -12.88 -13.98 -7.89
C THR A 35 -13.80 -13.41 -6.81
N TYR A 36 -14.71 -12.50 -7.18
CA TYR A 36 -15.72 -11.98 -6.25
C TYR A 36 -16.63 -13.10 -5.72
N SER A 37 -17.05 -14.03 -6.58
CA SER A 37 -17.86 -15.20 -6.18
C SER A 37 -17.07 -16.12 -5.25
N ASN A 38 -15.78 -16.33 -5.52
CA ASN A 38 -14.90 -17.13 -4.65
C ASN A 38 -14.76 -16.49 -3.26
N VAL A 39 -14.60 -15.16 -3.18
CA VAL A 39 -14.59 -14.44 -1.90
C VAL A 39 -15.92 -14.61 -1.15
N TYR A 40 -17.05 -14.51 -1.86
CA TYR A 40 -18.37 -14.75 -1.29
C TYR A 40 -18.52 -16.18 -0.75
N ASP A 41 -18.12 -17.18 -1.54
CA ASP A 41 -18.18 -18.60 -1.17
C ASP A 41 -17.28 -18.90 0.03
N PHE A 42 -16.09 -18.29 0.08
CA PHE A 42 -15.17 -18.36 1.22
C PHE A 42 -15.84 -17.78 2.48
N CYS A 43 -16.46 -16.60 2.37
CA CYS A 43 -17.11 -15.94 3.50
C CYS A 43 -18.38 -16.64 3.99
N THR A 44 -19.05 -17.42 3.13
CA THR A 44 -20.33 -18.09 3.42
C THR A 44 -20.19 -19.61 3.57
N SER A 45 -18.97 -20.14 3.51
CA SER A 45 -18.69 -21.54 3.78
C SER A 45 -19.20 -21.94 5.16
N ALA A 46 -19.87 -23.10 5.27
CA ALA A 46 -20.46 -23.58 6.53
C ALA A 46 -19.41 -24.06 7.55
N GLU A 47 -18.13 -24.07 7.17
CA GLU A 47 -17.01 -24.43 8.02
C GLU A 47 -16.56 -23.18 8.79
N THR A 48 -16.97 -23.13 10.06
CA THR A 48 -16.50 -22.32 11.20
C THR A 48 -16.54 -20.79 11.09
N GLY A 49 -16.89 -20.13 12.21
CA GLY A 49 -16.97 -18.67 12.33
C GLY A 49 -15.64 -17.91 12.19
N ASP A 50 -14.56 -18.61 11.83
CA ASP A 50 -13.20 -18.07 11.63
C ASP A 50 -12.82 -17.95 10.14
N SER A 51 -13.63 -18.45 9.18
CA SER A 51 -13.25 -18.40 7.75
C SER A 51 -13.05 -16.97 7.24
N GLN A 52 -13.84 -16.00 7.71
CA GLN A 52 -13.66 -14.60 7.32
C GLN A 52 -12.41 -13.97 7.94
N ALA A 53 -12.06 -14.38 9.17
CA ALA A 53 -10.85 -13.92 9.85
C ALA A 53 -9.60 -14.48 9.16
N GLU A 54 -9.66 -15.75 8.75
CA GLU A 54 -8.63 -16.40 7.95
C GLU A 54 -8.44 -15.68 6.60
N LEU A 55 -9.53 -15.42 5.87
CA LEU A 55 -9.47 -14.72 4.59
C LEU A 55 -8.83 -13.32 4.74
N TYR A 56 -9.18 -12.59 5.79
CA TYR A 56 -8.56 -11.30 6.11
C TYR A 56 -7.07 -11.43 6.43
N SER A 57 -6.67 -12.46 7.19
CA SER A 57 -5.26 -12.75 7.50
C SER A 57 -4.45 -13.07 6.25
N ARG A 58 -4.99 -13.88 5.34
CA ARG A 58 -4.37 -14.20 4.05
C ARG A 58 -4.21 -12.95 3.18
N CYS A 59 -5.24 -12.10 3.11
CA CYS A 59 -5.19 -10.81 2.43
C CYS A 59 -4.09 -9.89 3.00
N LYS A 60 -3.99 -9.78 4.33
CA LYS A 60 -2.92 -9.02 4.99
C LYS A 60 -1.54 -9.57 4.65
N THR A 61 -1.39 -10.89 4.65
CA THR A 61 -0.12 -11.57 4.33
C THR A 61 0.31 -11.31 2.88
N PHE A 62 -0.63 -11.38 1.93
CA PHE A 62 -0.39 -11.05 0.53
C PHE A 62 0.09 -9.60 0.35
N LEU A 63 -0.59 -8.63 0.96
CA LEU A 63 -0.18 -7.22 0.92
C LEU A 63 1.22 -7.01 1.46
N LYS A 64 1.54 -7.62 2.61
CA LYS A 64 2.88 -7.54 3.21
C LYS A 64 3.95 -8.09 2.28
N TYR A 65 3.71 -9.28 1.71
CA TYR A 65 4.64 -9.88 0.76
C TYR A 65 4.90 -8.97 -0.44
N HIS A 66 3.84 -8.39 -1.02
CA HIS A 66 4.00 -7.51 -2.18
C HIS A 66 4.78 -6.23 -1.83
N ILE A 67 4.53 -5.62 -0.68
CA ILE A 67 5.25 -4.42 -0.25
C ILE A 67 6.71 -4.73 0.07
N GLU A 68 7.02 -5.89 0.65
CA GLU A 68 8.42 -6.33 0.87
C GLU A 68 9.20 -6.48 -0.45
N LEU A 69 8.54 -6.95 -1.53
CA LEU A 69 9.15 -6.98 -2.86
C LEU A 69 9.47 -5.57 -3.37
N ILE A 70 8.53 -4.63 -3.23
CA ILE A 70 8.73 -3.22 -3.61
C ILE A 70 9.86 -2.60 -2.78
N LYS A 71 9.89 -2.87 -1.47
CA LYS A 71 10.91 -2.38 -0.55
C LYS A 71 12.30 -2.82 -0.99
N LYS A 72 12.48 -4.10 -1.33
CA LYS A 72 13.75 -4.63 -1.81
C LYS A 72 14.23 -3.96 -3.11
N GLU A 73 13.32 -3.68 -4.04
CA GLU A 73 13.63 -2.95 -5.28
C GLU A 73 14.00 -1.48 -4.99
N CYS A 74 13.31 -0.83 -4.06
CA CYS A 74 13.67 0.51 -3.58
C CYS A 74 15.05 0.54 -2.88
N GLU A 75 15.38 -0.50 -2.10
CA GLU A 75 16.69 -0.63 -1.45
C GLU A 75 17.84 -0.73 -2.47
N ALA A 76 17.58 -1.26 -3.67
CA ALA A 76 18.57 -1.34 -4.75
C ALA A 76 18.78 -0.02 -5.52
N ARG A 77 17.84 0.93 -5.45
CA ARG A 77 17.85 2.20 -6.20
C ARG A 77 18.32 3.39 -5.36
N LYS A 78 18.71 4.51 -5.95
CA LYS A 78 19.15 5.73 -5.23
C LYS A 78 18.75 7.01 -5.98
N GLY A 79 18.72 8.14 -5.28
CA GLY A 79 18.48 9.46 -5.87
C GLY A 79 17.12 9.57 -6.58
N GLU A 80 17.10 10.20 -7.74
CA GLU A 80 15.88 10.45 -8.53
C GLU A 80 15.19 9.15 -9.03
N ASP A 81 15.96 8.12 -9.36
CA ASP A 81 15.43 6.82 -9.81
C ASP A 81 14.65 6.12 -8.69
N LEU A 82 15.12 6.25 -7.44
CA LEU A 82 14.40 5.76 -6.27
C LEU A 82 13.06 6.49 -6.12
N LEU A 83 13.04 7.81 -6.22
CA LEU A 83 11.84 8.62 -6.01
C LEU A 83 10.80 8.43 -7.13
N THR A 84 11.27 8.32 -8.37
CA THR A 84 10.41 7.99 -9.52
C THR A 84 9.78 6.62 -9.35
N PHE A 85 10.60 5.59 -9.07
CA PHE A 85 10.09 4.24 -8.83
C PHE A 85 9.13 4.20 -7.65
N PHE A 86 9.47 4.84 -6.53
CA PHE A 86 8.63 4.89 -5.34
C PHE A 86 7.25 5.50 -5.62
N THR A 87 7.20 6.67 -6.26
CA THR A 87 5.94 7.36 -6.57
C THR A 87 5.09 6.57 -7.57
N ASP A 88 5.70 5.99 -8.60
CA ASP A 88 4.99 5.17 -9.58
C ASP A 88 4.45 3.85 -8.97
N GLN A 89 5.22 3.23 -8.08
CA GLN A 89 4.75 2.04 -7.35
C GLN A 89 3.65 2.39 -6.36
N TYR A 90 3.71 3.54 -5.69
CA TYR A 90 2.64 3.98 -4.79
C TYR A 90 1.33 4.23 -5.54
N ASP A 91 1.38 4.97 -6.65
CA ASP A 91 0.22 5.25 -7.50
C ASP A 91 -0.41 3.95 -8.03
N LEU A 92 0.43 3.02 -8.49
CA LEU A 92 -0.01 1.69 -8.89
C LEU A 92 -0.67 0.96 -7.72
N PHE A 93 0.01 0.87 -6.59
CA PHE A 93 -0.45 0.13 -5.42
C PHE A 93 -1.82 0.65 -4.96
N LYS A 94 -2.03 1.98 -4.94
CA LYS A 94 -3.34 2.59 -4.67
C LYS A 94 -4.41 2.14 -5.65
N CYS A 95 -4.08 2.05 -6.94
CA CYS A 95 -5.03 1.57 -7.95
C CYS A 95 -5.37 0.08 -7.74
N CYS A 96 -4.37 -0.77 -7.51
CA CYS A 96 -4.56 -2.18 -7.22
C CYS A 96 -5.35 -2.41 -5.93
N ALA A 97 -5.07 -1.64 -4.88
CA ALA A 97 -5.78 -1.69 -3.61
C ALA A 97 -7.28 -1.36 -3.76
N LYS A 98 -7.65 -0.42 -4.64
CA LYS A 98 -9.06 -0.13 -4.94
C LYS A 98 -9.77 -1.30 -5.63
N VAL A 99 -9.10 -1.98 -6.57
CA VAL A 99 -9.66 -3.17 -7.21
C VAL A 99 -9.81 -4.30 -6.19
N MET A 100 -8.79 -4.49 -5.35
CA MET A 100 -8.82 -5.47 -4.26
C MET A 100 -9.95 -5.17 -3.26
N ASP A 101 -10.16 -3.91 -2.88
CA ASP A 101 -11.27 -3.50 -2.02
C ASP A 101 -12.64 -3.86 -2.61
N GLY A 102 -12.78 -3.70 -3.93
CA GLY A 102 -13.96 -4.13 -4.68
C GLY A 102 -14.17 -5.65 -4.69
N LEU A 103 -13.10 -6.43 -4.91
CA LEU A 103 -13.14 -7.90 -4.86
C LEU A 103 -13.54 -8.41 -3.47
N PHE A 104 -13.07 -7.73 -2.41
CA PHE A 104 -13.33 -8.06 -1.02
C PHE A 104 -14.53 -7.30 -0.42
N ALA A 105 -15.36 -6.66 -1.25
CA ALA A 105 -16.48 -5.83 -0.79
C ALA A 105 -17.47 -6.58 0.13
N TYR A 106 -17.67 -7.89 -0.09
CA TYR A 106 -18.49 -8.72 0.78
C TYR A 106 -17.89 -8.86 2.19
N LEU A 107 -16.59 -9.16 2.28
CA LEU A 107 -15.84 -9.23 3.54
C LEU A 107 -15.88 -7.88 4.27
N ASN A 108 -15.62 -6.78 3.54
CA ASN A 108 -15.71 -5.41 4.03
C ASN A 108 -17.09 -5.14 4.67
N ARG A 109 -18.18 -5.48 3.97
CA ARG A 109 -19.53 -5.16 4.38
C ARG A 109 -20.01 -5.97 5.58
N HIS A 110 -19.67 -7.25 5.65
CA HIS A 110 -20.31 -8.19 6.58
C HIS A 110 -19.43 -8.57 7.78
N TRP A 111 -18.13 -8.75 7.58
CA TRP A 111 -17.23 -9.15 8.66
C TRP A 111 -16.48 -7.96 9.24
N ILE A 112 -15.82 -7.15 8.41
CA ILE A 112 -14.99 -6.03 8.88
C ILE A 112 -15.83 -4.96 9.58
N LYS A 113 -16.95 -4.54 8.98
CA LYS A 113 -17.88 -3.59 9.64
C LYS A 113 -18.38 -4.10 11.00
N ARG A 114 -18.65 -5.41 11.11
CA ARG A 114 -19.07 -6.02 12.39
C ARG A 114 -17.94 -5.95 13.42
N GLN A 115 -16.72 -6.34 13.05
CA GLN A 115 -15.55 -6.29 13.95
C GLN A 115 -15.23 -4.88 14.44
N ILE A 116 -15.36 -3.87 13.59
CA ILE A 116 -15.18 -2.46 13.98
C ILE A 116 -16.26 -2.02 14.96
N GLN A 117 -17.54 -2.33 14.70
CA GLN A 117 -18.66 -1.94 15.56
C GLN A 117 -18.64 -2.61 16.95
N GLU A 118 -18.09 -3.82 17.04
CA GLU A 118 -17.96 -4.57 18.29
C GLU A 118 -16.76 -4.11 19.14
N ASN A 119 -16.11 -2.97 18.82
CA ASN A 119 -14.89 -2.44 19.44
C ASN A 119 -13.68 -3.38 19.45
N GLN A 120 -13.76 -4.51 18.73
CA GLN A 120 -12.62 -5.41 18.54
C GLN A 120 -11.71 -4.96 17.39
N GLY A 121 -12.16 -4.03 16.55
CA GLY A 121 -11.44 -3.58 15.36
C GLY A 121 -10.26 -2.66 15.66
N GLU A 122 -10.44 -1.63 16.49
CA GLU A 122 -9.36 -0.68 16.82
C GLU A 122 -8.28 -1.34 17.68
N GLU A 123 -8.64 -2.14 18.69
CA GLU A 123 -7.67 -2.87 19.52
C GLU A 123 -6.90 -3.97 18.75
N LYS A 124 -7.47 -4.53 17.67
CA LYS A 124 -6.83 -5.59 16.86
C LYS A 124 -6.26 -5.09 15.53
N GLY A 125 -6.34 -3.79 15.23
CA GLY A 125 -5.87 -3.21 13.96
C GLY A 125 -6.59 -3.78 12.73
N ILE A 126 -7.91 -3.97 12.83
CA ILE A 126 -8.77 -4.42 11.71
C ILE A 126 -9.29 -3.19 10.98
N PHE A 127 -9.00 -3.12 9.69
CA PHE A 127 -9.38 -2.02 8.81
C PHE A 127 -10.09 -2.57 7.57
N THR A 128 -10.85 -1.73 6.88
CA THR A 128 -11.32 -2.05 5.52
C THR A 128 -10.13 -2.33 4.61
N VAL A 129 -10.33 -3.14 3.57
CA VAL A 129 -9.21 -3.63 2.74
C VAL A 129 -8.39 -2.50 2.12
N ASP A 130 -9.04 -1.43 1.65
CA ASP A 130 -8.40 -0.20 1.21
C ASP A 130 -7.47 0.42 2.28
N LYS A 131 -7.97 0.60 3.50
CA LYS A 131 -7.23 1.17 4.64
C LYS A 131 -6.13 0.25 5.13
N LEU A 132 -6.37 -1.07 5.13
CA LEU A 132 -5.35 -2.06 5.46
C LEU A 132 -4.17 -1.95 4.48
N ALA A 133 -4.44 -1.80 3.19
CA ALA A 133 -3.39 -1.63 2.18
C ALA A 133 -2.54 -0.38 2.47
N LEU A 134 -3.19 0.76 2.73
CA LEU A 134 -2.49 2.02 3.07
C LEU A 134 -1.69 1.91 4.37
N ASN A 135 -2.26 1.31 5.41
CA ASN A 135 -1.56 1.13 6.68
C ASN A 135 -0.36 0.17 6.53
N THR A 136 -0.51 -0.90 5.75
CA THR A 136 0.60 -1.83 5.50
C THR A 136 1.72 -1.16 4.71
N TRP A 137 1.38 -0.31 3.73
CA TRP A 137 2.36 0.51 3.01
C TRP A 137 3.10 1.44 3.97
N LYS A 138 2.37 2.15 4.84
CA LYS A 138 2.93 3.04 5.85
C LYS A 138 3.89 2.29 6.79
N GLU A 139 3.46 1.18 7.38
CA GLU A 139 4.26 0.38 8.32
C GLU A 139 5.55 -0.14 7.66
N LEU A 140 5.45 -0.87 6.55
CA LEU A 140 6.60 -1.62 6.02
C LEU A 140 7.60 -0.74 5.26
N LEU A 141 7.09 0.28 4.57
CA LEU A 141 7.92 1.09 3.72
C LEU A 141 8.62 2.19 4.52
N LEU A 142 7.95 2.78 5.52
CA LEU A 142 8.57 3.86 6.30
C LEU A 142 9.42 3.37 7.46
N GLU A 143 9.20 2.18 8.03
CA GLU A 143 10.12 1.65 9.04
C GLU A 143 11.56 1.45 8.50
N GLY A 144 11.78 1.41 7.18
CA GLY A 144 13.11 1.16 6.62
C GLY A 144 13.57 2.06 5.46
N LEU A 145 12.66 2.71 4.71
CA LEU A 145 13.05 3.54 3.55
C LEU A 145 12.91 5.03 3.78
N HIS A 146 12.35 5.48 4.92
CA HIS A 146 12.14 6.91 5.16
C HIS A 146 13.44 7.72 5.06
N GLU A 147 14.50 7.33 5.76
CA GLU A 147 15.81 8.02 5.72
C GLU A 147 16.34 8.13 4.28
N LYS A 148 16.15 7.07 3.48
CA LYS A 148 16.66 7.00 2.12
C LYS A 148 15.85 7.87 1.16
N ILE A 149 14.54 7.94 1.35
CA ILE A 149 13.64 8.82 0.59
C ILE A 149 13.93 10.27 0.95
N VAL A 150 14.07 10.60 2.24
CA VAL A 150 14.45 11.93 2.74
C VAL A 150 15.79 12.35 2.15
N ALA A 151 16.82 11.51 2.25
CA ALA A 151 18.14 11.79 1.69
C ALA A 151 18.09 12.04 0.17
N ALA A 152 17.31 11.26 -0.57
CA ALA A 152 17.13 11.45 -2.01
C ALA A 152 16.37 12.74 -2.35
N VAL A 153 15.38 13.13 -1.55
CA VAL A 153 14.65 14.40 -1.69
C VAL A 153 15.59 15.57 -1.42
N VAL A 154 16.36 15.52 -0.33
CA VAL A 154 17.31 16.56 0.04
C VAL A 154 18.45 16.69 -0.99
N GLU A 155 18.91 15.59 -1.58
CA GLU A 155 19.86 15.60 -2.69
C GLU A 155 19.29 16.29 -3.94
N LEU A 156 18.05 15.98 -4.32
CA LEU A 156 17.37 16.64 -5.44
C LEU A 156 17.12 18.13 -5.19
N SER A 157 16.75 18.50 -3.97
CA SER A 157 16.52 19.89 -3.58
C SER A 157 17.80 20.71 -3.57
N GLY A 158 18.92 20.15 -3.08
CA GLY A 158 20.21 20.84 -3.04
C GLY A 158 20.88 21.08 -4.40
N GLN A 159 20.44 20.40 -5.46
CA GLN A 159 20.97 20.59 -6.81
C GLN A 159 20.31 21.77 -7.56
N ASN A 160 19.18 22.30 -7.09
CA ASN A 160 18.41 23.34 -7.79
C ASN A 160 17.97 24.46 -6.80
N GLN A 161 18.37 25.71 -7.06
CA GLN A 161 18.12 26.85 -6.17
C GLN A 161 16.64 27.07 -5.79
N GLU A 162 16.45 27.57 -4.55
CA GLU A 162 15.30 28.04 -3.73
C GLU A 162 13.82 27.86 -4.19
N ASP A 163 13.48 27.82 -5.47
CA ASP A 163 12.10 27.70 -5.98
C ASP A 163 11.73 26.29 -6.52
N TYR A 164 12.64 25.32 -6.45
CA TYR A 164 12.47 24.02 -7.10
C TYR A 164 11.62 23.01 -6.33
N VAL A 165 11.59 23.07 -4.99
CA VAL A 165 10.89 22.09 -4.14
C VAL A 165 9.38 22.08 -4.38
N SER A 166 8.79 23.26 -4.66
CA SER A 166 7.37 23.40 -4.98
C SER A 166 7.02 23.13 -6.45
N THR A 167 8.02 23.13 -7.35
CA THR A 167 7.80 23.05 -8.80
C THR A 167 8.11 21.67 -9.38
N HIS A 168 8.89 20.85 -8.66
CA HIS A 168 9.28 19.54 -9.18
C HIS A 168 8.14 18.51 -9.05
N PRO A 169 7.65 17.93 -10.17
CA PRO A 169 6.52 16.99 -10.15
C PRO A 169 6.74 15.77 -9.26
N LEU A 170 7.98 15.28 -9.14
CA LEU A 170 8.30 14.13 -8.28
C LEU A 170 8.22 14.49 -6.79
N LEU A 171 8.71 15.67 -6.40
CA LEU A 171 8.67 16.10 -5.00
C LEU A 171 7.24 16.33 -4.54
N LYS A 172 6.41 16.92 -5.41
CA LYS A 172 4.98 17.06 -5.15
C LYS A 172 4.28 15.70 -4.97
N LYS A 173 4.58 14.70 -5.82
CA LYS A 173 4.01 13.35 -5.66
C LYS A 173 4.42 12.68 -4.35
N VAL A 174 5.67 12.90 -3.91
CA VAL A 174 6.16 12.39 -2.62
C VAL A 174 5.47 13.10 -1.46
N ASP A 175 5.29 14.42 -1.54
CA ASP A 175 4.57 15.20 -0.52
C ASP A 175 3.08 14.81 -0.46
N ASP A 176 2.41 14.69 -1.60
CA ASP A 176 1.03 14.20 -1.70
C ASP A 176 0.90 12.80 -1.04
N CYS A 177 1.89 11.92 -1.23
CA CYS A 177 1.95 10.61 -0.56
C CYS A 177 2.08 10.75 0.97
N PHE A 178 2.96 11.61 1.48
CA PHE A 178 3.11 11.83 2.92
C PHE A 178 1.86 12.44 3.55
N VAL A 179 1.20 13.37 2.86
CA VAL A 179 -0.06 13.98 3.30
C VAL A 179 -1.18 12.93 3.34
N GLU A 180 -1.31 12.09 2.31
CA GLU A 180 -2.32 11.02 2.24
C GLU A 180 -2.14 9.95 3.32
N LEU A 181 -0.89 9.68 3.73
CA LEU A 181 -0.57 8.73 4.79
C LEU A 181 -0.60 9.34 6.21
N GLU A 182 -1.02 10.62 6.32
CA GLU A 182 -1.08 11.41 7.55
C GLU A 182 0.29 11.55 8.25
N LEU A 183 1.37 11.67 7.48
CA LEU A 183 2.76 11.74 7.95
C LEU A 183 3.31 13.15 7.90
N LYS A 184 2.55 14.10 8.44
CA LYS A 184 2.95 15.52 8.42
C LYS A 184 4.26 15.78 9.18
N GLU A 185 4.61 14.92 10.12
CA GLU A 185 5.87 14.99 10.88
C GLU A 185 7.10 14.75 9.99
N ILE A 186 7.04 13.77 9.07
CA ILE A 186 8.14 13.46 8.14
C ILE A 186 8.28 14.58 7.09
N ALA A 187 7.16 15.13 6.61
CA ALA A 187 7.20 16.29 5.71
C ALA A 187 7.84 17.52 6.38
N ALA A 188 7.60 17.72 7.68
CA ALA A 188 8.24 18.78 8.46
C ALA A 188 9.75 18.53 8.63
N GLU A 189 10.17 17.30 8.88
CA GLU A 189 11.58 16.89 8.97
C GLU A 189 12.35 17.16 7.66
N ILE A 190 11.76 16.80 6.52
CA ILE A 190 12.32 17.08 5.19
C ILE A 190 12.49 18.59 4.97
N SER A 191 11.49 19.39 5.35
CA SER A 191 11.57 20.84 5.24
C SER A 191 12.72 21.39 6.08
N SER A 192 12.87 20.94 7.34
CA SER A 192 13.98 21.37 8.21
C SER A 192 15.36 20.94 7.70
N GLU A 193 15.54 19.69 7.26
CA GLU A 193 16.83 19.21 6.75
C GLU A 193 17.23 19.88 5.45
N SER A 194 16.25 20.17 4.58
CA SER A 194 16.51 20.89 3.33
C SER A 194 16.96 22.34 3.60
N GLU A 195 16.34 23.02 4.57
CA GLU A 195 16.73 24.38 4.98
C GLU A 195 18.11 24.43 5.64
N GLU A 196 18.47 23.46 6.48
CA GLU A 196 19.80 23.37 7.08
C GLU A 196 20.88 23.14 6.03
N LYS A 197 20.67 22.22 5.08
CA LYS A 197 21.65 21.92 4.04
C LYS A 197 21.87 23.10 3.07
N ILE A 198 20.84 23.91 2.82
CA ILE A 198 20.95 25.15 2.05
C ILE A 198 21.79 26.18 2.81
N LYS A 199 21.60 26.33 4.13
CA LYS A 199 22.40 27.23 4.98
C LYS A 199 23.86 26.82 5.03
N ASP A 200 24.15 25.53 5.26
CA ASP A 200 25.52 25.01 5.29
C ASP A 200 26.26 25.26 3.96
N GLN A 201 25.59 25.09 2.82
CA GLN A 201 26.19 25.40 1.51
C GLN A 201 26.40 26.91 1.27
N SER A 202 25.64 27.77 1.94
CA SER A 202 25.78 29.23 1.84
C SER A 202 26.87 29.81 2.74
N GLU A 203 27.24 29.10 3.82
CA GLU A 203 28.30 29.52 4.76
C GLU A 203 29.71 29.05 4.34
N GLU A 204 29.82 28.10 3.40
CA GLU A 204 31.11 27.64 2.82
C GLU A 204 31.62 28.52 1.65
N PHE A 205 30.92 29.59 1.27
CA PHE A 205 31.32 30.58 0.25
C PHE A 205 31.49 31.99 0.81
#